data_AF-A0A7L3FTZ6-F1
#
_entry.id   AF-A0A7L3FTZ6-F1
#
_cell.length_a   1.000
_cell.length_b   1.000
_cell.length_c   1.000
_cell.angle_alpha   90.00
_cell.angle_beta   90.00
_cell.angle_gamma   90.00
#
_symmetry.space_group_name_H-M   'P 1'
#
loop_
_entity.id
_entity.type
_entity.pdbx_description
1 polymer ?
#
loop_
_entity_poly.entity_id
_entity_poly.type
_entity_poly.pdbx_seq_one_letter_code
_entity_poly.pdbx_strand_id
1 'polypeptide(L)'
;AEAEEPGEEAERRVRGCRPQYQRTAVRVLAHFVAHPLDGGRHLAYLPSPEWLLDVTHLVAGRTRVQDPRVASLEGGAVVVGREPGVTSVEVRSPLSDSILGEQMLVVSEEKVGVTELRAHVVSGLSLALQAQPAHPNVVTAIAQGMPALRAPKQEATLSVWLSFSDRTLAPLELYGWQDVALTLTSLDPSVATVGVSPAAHPWVVAEGPGRGALLQLSLHPPDACRRSRHRAAALATGTAWL
;
A
#
# COMPACT_ATOMS: atom_id res chain seq x y z
N ALA A 1 -29.30 -26.52 43.14
CA ALA A 1 -29.12 -26.99 41.76
C ALA A 1 -29.88 -26.01 40.88
N GLU A 2 -29.20 -24.97 40.40
CA GLU A 2 -29.70 -24.07 39.38
C GLU A 2 -28.52 -23.75 38.45
N ALA A 3 -28.82 -23.75 37.17
CA ALA A 3 -27.94 -24.01 36.06
C ALA A 3 -26.87 -22.92 35.85
N GLU A 4 -25.63 -23.34 35.62
CA GLU A 4 -24.63 -22.51 34.94
C GLU A 4 -25.08 -22.34 33.49
N GLU A 5 -25.34 -21.09 33.08
CA GLU A 5 -25.70 -20.75 31.71
C GLU A 5 -24.48 -20.94 30.78
N PRO A 6 -24.56 -21.81 29.75
CA PRO A 6 -23.45 -22.05 28.82
C PRO A 6 -23.38 -21.01 27.69
N GLY A 7 -23.69 -19.74 27.97
CA GLY A 7 -23.88 -18.69 26.96
C GLY A 7 -22.59 -17.99 26.49
N GLU A 8 -21.65 -17.71 27.39
CA GLU A 8 -20.49 -16.88 27.06
C GLU A 8 -19.38 -17.61 26.29
N GLU A 9 -19.24 -18.93 26.48
CA GLU A 9 -18.24 -19.72 25.74
C GLU A 9 -18.67 -19.99 24.29
N ALA A 10 -19.97 -19.94 24.00
CA ALA A 10 -20.51 -20.19 22.66
C ALA A 10 -20.40 -18.95 21.74
N GLU A 11 -20.62 -17.73 22.25
CA GLU A 11 -20.48 -16.50 21.46
C GLU A 11 -19.03 -16.22 21.04
N ARG A 12 -18.05 -16.60 21.87
CA ARG A 12 -16.62 -16.48 21.50
C ARG A 12 -16.22 -17.42 20.35
N ARG A 13 -17.01 -18.46 20.07
CA ARG A 13 -16.74 -19.42 18.98
C ARG A 13 -17.28 -18.97 17.61
N VAL A 14 -17.97 -17.82 17.51
CA VAL A 14 -18.64 -17.35 16.28
C VAL A 14 -17.88 -16.25 15.52
N ARG A 15 -16.77 -15.69 16.04
CA ARG A 15 -15.89 -14.81 15.26
C ARG A 15 -14.96 -15.61 14.33
N GLY A 16 -15.55 -16.24 13.31
CA GLY A 16 -14.81 -16.90 12.24
C GLY A 16 -14.02 -15.90 11.40
N CYS A 17 -12.84 -16.30 10.95
CA CYS A 17 -12.09 -15.52 9.99
C CYS A 17 -12.75 -15.53 8.62
N ARG A 18 -12.86 -14.34 8.01
CA ARG A 18 -13.46 -14.14 6.70
C ARG A 18 -12.43 -13.55 5.73
N PRO A 19 -12.55 -13.83 4.42
CA PRO A 19 -11.76 -13.13 3.41
C PRO A 19 -11.94 -11.61 3.54
N GLN A 20 -10.87 -10.89 3.22
CA GLN A 20 -10.91 -9.43 3.08
C GLN A 20 -11.03 -9.08 1.61
N TYR A 21 -11.72 -7.98 1.32
CA TYR A 21 -11.71 -7.40 -0.01
C TYR A 21 -10.38 -6.72 -0.30
N GLN A 22 -10.04 -6.65 -1.58
CA GLN A 22 -8.84 -5.95 -2.03
C GLN A 22 -8.90 -4.46 -1.68
N ARG A 23 -7.71 -3.90 -1.49
CA ARG A 23 -7.47 -2.48 -1.24
C ARG A 23 -6.61 -1.91 -2.34
N THR A 24 -6.88 -0.67 -2.73
CA THR A 24 -6.11 0.04 -3.75
C THR A 24 -5.91 1.50 -3.39
N ALA A 25 -4.79 2.08 -3.81
CA ALA A 25 -4.53 3.50 -3.64
C ALA A 25 -5.20 4.29 -4.77
N VAL A 26 -5.80 5.42 -4.41
CA VAL A 26 -6.35 6.41 -5.34
C VAL A 26 -5.39 7.58 -5.41
N ARG A 27 -5.11 8.02 -6.63
CA ARG A 27 -4.36 9.24 -6.90
C ARG A 27 -5.21 10.17 -7.74
N VAL A 28 -5.36 11.41 -7.28
CA VAL A 28 -6.04 12.47 -8.02
C VAL A 28 -4.97 13.33 -8.66
N LEU A 29 -5.02 13.37 -9.99
CA LEU A 29 -4.07 14.07 -10.82
C LEU A 29 -4.75 15.30 -11.45
N ALA A 30 -4.08 16.45 -11.42
CA ALA A 30 -4.62 17.70 -11.95
C ALA A 30 -3.60 18.47 -12.78
N HIS A 31 -4.10 19.22 -13.76
CA HIS A 31 -3.31 20.17 -14.54
C HIS A 31 -3.11 21.45 -13.73
N PHE A 32 -1.92 22.04 -13.83
CA PHE A 32 -1.68 23.41 -13.37
C PHE A 32 -1.83 24.39 -14.53
N VAL A 33 -2.72 25.35 -14.36
CA VAL A 33 -2.99 26.41 -15.33
C VAL A 33 -2.84 27.78 -14.69
N ALA A 34 -2.33 28.73 -15.47
CA ALA A 34 -2.30 30.15 -15.13
C ALA A 34 -3.22 30.93 -16.06
N HIS A 35 -3.86 31.95 -15.51
CA HIS A 35 -4.57 32.93 -16.32
C HIS A 35 -3.55 33.90 -16.93
N PRO A 36 -3.67 34.25 -18.21
CA PRO A 36 -2.84 35.28 -18.83
C PRO A 36 -2.96 36.61 -18.09
N LEU A 37 -1.85 37.34 -17.99
CA LEU A 37 -1.85 38.69 -17.40
C LEU A 37 -2.59 39.71 -18.29
N ASP A 38 -2.75 39.42 -19.57
CA ASP A 38 -3.41 40.29 -20.56
C ASP A 38 -4.95 40.21 -20.51
N GLY A 39 -5.53 39.45 -19.57
CA GLY A 39 -6.98 39.29 -19.45
C GLY A 39 -7.60 38.40 -20.55
N GLY A 40 -6.75 37.72 -21.33
CA GLY A 40 -7.19 36.71 -22.30
C GLY A 40 -7.89 35.52 -21.64
N ARG A 41 -8.81 34.88 -22.37
CA ARG A 41 -9.53 33.68 -21.92
C ARG A 41 -8.74 32.38 -22.09
N HIS A 42 -7.58 32.40 -22.75
CA HIS A 42 -6.80 31.20 -23.02
C HIS A 42 -6.00 30.80 -21.78
N LEU A 43 -6.21 29.59 -21.27
CA LEU A 43 -5.44 29.09 -20.13
C LEU A 43 -4.00 28.76 -20.56
N ALA A 44 -3.02 29.27 -19.83
CA ALA A 44 -1.62 28.90 -20.02
C ALA A 44 -1.30 27.69 -19.12
N TYR A 45 -0.93 26.56 -19.72
CA TYR A 45 -0.57 25.34 -18.99
C TYR A 45 0.90 25.40 -18.56
N LEU A 46 1.18 25.04 -17.31
CA LEU A 46 2.53 25.00 -16.77
C LEU A 46 2.90 23.58 -16.37
N PRO A 47 3.99 22.99 -16.91
CA PRO A 47 4.81 23.38 -18.07
C PRO A 47 4.31 22.83 -19.43
N SER A 48 3.35 21.90 -19.46
CA SER A 48 2.71 21.38 -20.68
C SER A 48 1.35 20.77 -20.31
N PRO A 49 0.39 20.65 -21.26
CA PRO A 49 -0.92 20.04 -20.99
C PRO A 49 -0.84 18.56 -20.57
N GLU A 50 0.25 17.86 -20.84
CA GLU A 50 0.43 16.46 -20.43
C GLU A 50 0.95 16.33 -18.98
N TRP A 51 1.33 17.44 -18.35
CA TRP A 51 1.91 17.44 -17.01
C TRP A 51 0.80 17.45 -15.97
N LEU A 52 0.70 16.34 -15.27
CA LEU A 52 -0.23 16.16 -14.18
C LEU A 52 0.50 16.19 -12.84
N LEU A 53 -0.07 16.92 -11.89
CA LEU A 53 0.42 16.96 -10.52
C LEU A 53 -0.48 16.13 -9.62
N ASP A 54 0.13 15.39 -8.70
CA ASP A 54 -0.59 14.67 -7.67
C ASP A 54 -1.13 15.64 -6.62
N VAL A 55 -2.44 15.87 -6.67
CA VAL A 55 -3.18 16.75 -5.77
C VAL A 55 -4.03 15.96 -4.77
N THR A 56 -3.82 14.64 -4.66
CA THR A 56 -4.60 13.75 -3.78
C THR A 56 -4.71 14.30 -2.36
N HIS A 57 -3.60 14.79 -1.81
CA HIS A 57 -3.54 15.37 -0.46
C HIS A 57 -4.38 16.65 -0.30
N LEU A 58 -4.53 17.45 -1.36
CA LEU A 58 -5.33 18.68 -1.34
C LEU A 58 -6.83 18.39 -1.40
N VAL A 59 -7.20 17.34 -2.13
CA VAL A 59 -8.61 16.99 -2.35
C VAL A 59 -9.12 15.86 -1.48
N ALA A 60 -8.27 15.28 -0.61
CA ALA A 60 -8.61 14.12 0.24
C ALA A 60 -9.93 14.29 1.00
N GLY A 61 -10.19 15.48 1.57
CA GLY A 61 -11.45 15.78 2.29
C GLY A 61 -12.68 15.99 1.39
N ARG A 62 -12.50 15.94 0.07
CA ARG A 62 -13.52 16.14 -0.97
C ARG A 62 -13.67 14.93 -1.90
N THR A 63 -12.81 13.94 -1.74
CA THR A 63 -12.90 12.65 -2.42
C THR A 63 -13.87 11.75 -1.66
N ARG A 64 -14.80 11.12 -2.37
CA ARG A 64 -15.77 10.19 -1.77
C ARG A 64 -16.09 9.04 -2.70
N VAL A 65 -16.49 7.90 -2.13
CA VAL A 65 -17.10 6.81 -2.89
C VAL A 65 -18.60 7.08 -3.01
N GLN A 66 -19.16 6.90 -4.20
CA GLN A 66 -20.57 7.15 -4.49
C GLN A 66 -21.50 6.21 -3.72
N ASP A 67 -21.32 4.89 -3.87
CA ASP A 67 -22.02 3.88 -3.07
C ASP A 67 -21.11 3.31 -1.97
N PRO A 68 -21.29 3.71 -0.70
CA PRO A 68 -20.49 3.25 0.43
C PRO A 68 -20.74 1.78 0.83
N ARG A 69 -21.77 1.14 0.27
CA ARG A 69 -22.04 -0.30 0.49
C ARG A 69 -21.07 -1.15 -0.33
N VAL A 70 -20.74 -0.71 -1.55
CA VAL A 70 -19.82 -1.41 -2.45
C VAL A 70 -18.37 -1.21 -2.02
N ALA A 71 -17.96 0.03 -1.69
CA ALA A 71 -16.60 0.33 -1.25
C ALA A 71 -16.55 1.51 -0.27
N SER A 72 -15.47 1.64 0.50
CA SER A 72 -15.20 2.80 1.35
C SER A 72 -13.86 3.45 1.05
N LEU A 73 -13.72 4.74 1.37
CA LEU A 73 -12.47 5.47 1.26
C LEU A 73 -11.86 5.70 2.65
N GLU A 74 -10.68 5.14 2.89
CA GLU A 74 -9.89 5.30 4.11
C GLU A 74 -8.75 6.31 3.88
N GLY A 75 -8.53 7.21 4.85
CA GLY A 75 -7.47 8.22 4.79
C GLY A 75 -7.55 9.19 3.58
N GLY A 76 -8.68 9.22 2.86
CA GLY A 76 -8.88 10.04 1.67
C GLY A 76 -8.14 9.55 0.41
N ALA A 77 -7.42 8.43 0.47
CA ALA A 77 -6.57 7.95 -0.61
C ALA A 77 -6.54 6.42 -0.77
N VAL A 78 -7.17 5.64 0.11
CA VAL A 78 -7.20 4.18 0.02
C VAL A 78 -8.63 3.71 -0.14
N VAL A 79 -8.96 3.05 -1.25
CA VAL A 79 -10.28 2.45 -1.46
C VAL A 79 -10.25 1.01 -0.99
N VAL A 80 -11.26 0.65 -0.22
CA VAL A 80 -11.44 -0.69 0.37
C VAL A 80 -12.78 -1.24 -0.10
N GLY A 81 -12.77 -2.39 -0.78
CA GLY A 81 -14.00 -3.08 -1.18
C GLY A 81 -14.81 -3.56 0.03
N ARG A 82 -16.13 -3.69 -0.13
CA ARG A 82 -17.05 -4.09 0.94
C ARG A 82 -18.09 -5.10 0.49
N GLU A 83 -18.67 -4.86 -0.68
CA GLU A 83 -19.68 -5.74 -1.28
C GLU A 83 -19.45 -5.82 -2.80
N PRO A 84 -19.74 -6.95 -3.45
CA PRO A 84 -19.63 -7.05 -4.90
C PRO A 84 -20.58 -6.05 -5.57
N GLY A 85 -20.07 -5.33 -6.56
CA GLY A 85 -20.83 -4.29 -7.24
C GLY A 85 -19.96 -3.29 -7.98
N VAL A 86 -20.62 -2.30 -8.57
CA VAL A 86 -20.00 -1.20 -9.31
C VAL A 86 -20.29 0.09 -8.56
N THR A 87 -19.26 0.91 -8.36
CA THR A 87 -19.36 2.23 -7.74
C THR A 87 -18.31 3.15 -8.37
N SER A 88 -18.27 4.41 -7.96
CA SER A 88 -17.24 5.35 -8.42
C SER A 88 -16.62 6.12 -7.26
N VAL A 89 -15.37 6.53 -7.43
CA VAL A 89 -14.70 7.51 -6.59
C VAL A 89 -14.81 8.86 -7.29
N GLU A 90 -15.48 9.79 -6.64
CA GLU A 90 -15.71 11.14 -7.14
C GLU A 90 -14.95 12.16 -6.27
N VAL A 91 -14.39 13.17 -6.93
CA VAL A 91 -13.84 14.37 -6.28
C VAL A 91 -14.82 15.50 -6.51
N ARG A 92 -15.25 16.18 -5.45
CA ARG A 92 -16.25 17.27 -5.55
C ARG A 92 -15.70 18.65 -5.26
N SER A 93 -16.24 19.63 -5.95
CA SER A 93 -15.94 21.05 -5.72
C SER A 93 -16.43 21.49 -4.34
N PRO A 94 -15.58 22.14 -3.52
CA PRO A 94 -16.00 22.65 -2.21
C PRO A 94 -16.99 23.81 -2.31
N LEU A 95 -17.09 24.46 -3.47
CA LEU A 95 -17.93 25.65 -3.67
C LEU A 95 -19.29 25.30 -4.27
N SER A 96 -19.32 24.38 -5.23
CA SER A 96 -20.50 24.06 -6.06
C SER A 96 -21.04 22.65 -5.86
N ASP A 97 -20.34 21.80 -5.10
CA ASP A 97 -20.59 20.35 -4.98
C ASP A 97 -20.63 19.60 -6.34
N SER A 98 -20.16 20.23 -7.41
CA SER A 98 -20.06 19.62 -8.73
C SER A 98 -18.92 18.59 -8.76
N ILE A 99 -19.09 17.53 -9.54
CA ILE A 99 -18.07 16.50 -9.75
C ILE A 99 -16.94 17.10 -10.58
N LEU A 100 -15.73 17.12 -10.02
CA LEU A 100 -14.49 17.59 -10.66
C LEU A 100 -13.76 16.45 -11.37
N GLY A 101 -13.92 15.23 -10.88
CA GLY A 101 -13.35 14.02 -11.46
C GLY A 101 -14.05 12.80 -10.91
N GLU A 102 -14.16 11.76 -11.72
CA GLU A 102 -14.82 10.50 -11.37
C GLU A 102 -14.03 9.32 -11.94
N GLN A 103 -13.84 8.28 -11.14
CA GLN A 103 -13.28 7.02 -11.57
C GLN A 103 -14.19 5.88 -11.11
N MET A 104 -14.76 5.15 -12.08
CA MET A 104 -15.54 3.94 -11.81
C MET A 104 -14.62 2.82 -11.32
N LEU A 105 -15.10 2.02 -10.37
CA LEU A 105 -14.44 0.83 -9.87
C LEU A 105 -15.44 -0.32 -9.67
N VAL A 106 -14.93 -1.54 -9.76
CA VAL A 106 -15.71 -2.76 -9.63
C VAL A 106 -15.13 -3.59 -8.49
N VAL A 107 -15.98 -3.98 -7.57
CA VAL A 107 -15.65 -4.96 -6.54
C VAL A 107 -16.18 -6.30 -7.02
N SER A 108 -15.27 -7.23 -7.29
CA SER A 108 -15.62 -8.58 -7.76
C SER A 108 -16.05 -9.48 -6.60
N GLU A 109 -16.92 -10.45 -6.89
CA GLU A 109 -17.20 -11.58 -5.98
C GLU A 109 -16.13 -12.68 -6.09
N GLU A 110 -15.34 -12.67 -7.16
CA GLU A 110 -14.30 -13.67 -7.40
C GLU A 110 -13.22 -13.59 -6.30
N LYS A 111 -12.98 -14.73 -5.65
CA LYS A 111 -11.99 -14.82 -4.58
C LYS A 111 -10.61 -14.97 -5.18
N VAL A 112 -9.71 -14.08 -4.75
CA VAL A 112 -8.30 -14.12 -5.11
C VAL A 112 -7.45 -14.47 -3.90
N GLY A 113 -6.42 -15.27 -4.13
CA GLY A 113 -5.42 -15.63 -3.12
C GLY A 113 -4.15 -14.82 -3.30
N VAL A 114 -3.40 -14.62 -2.21
CA VAL A 114 -2.02 -14.12 -2.30
C VAL A 114 -1.15 -15.27 -2.78
N THR A 115 -0.44 -15.08 -3.89
CA THR A 115 0.41 -16.12 -4.50
C THR A 115 1.87 -15.97 -4.12
N GLU A 116 2.36 -14.73 -3.99
CA GLU A 116 3.77 -14.43 -3.76
C GLU A 116 3.93 -13.13 -2.97
N LEU A 117 5.00 -13.02 -2.18
CA LEU A 117 5.48 -11.77 -1.59
C LEU A 117 6.68 -11.24 -2.37
N ARG A 118 6.61 -9.98 -2.82
CA ARG A 118 7.74 -9.29 -3.45
C ARG A 118 8.29 -8.23 -2.51
N ALA A 119 9.54 -8.36 -2.11
CA ALA A 119 10.13 -7.47 -1.13
C ALA A 119 11.43 -6.84 -1.66
N HIS A 120 11.57 -5.54 -1.40
CA HIS A 120 12.74 -4.74 -1.78
C HIS A 120 13.32 -4.04 -0.56
N VAL A 121 14.63 -4.13 -0.39
CA VAL A 121 15.35 -3.41 0.65
C VAL A 121 15.41 -1.93 0.28
N VAL A 122 15.20 -1.06 1.26
CA VAL A 122 15.34 0.39 1.12
C VAL A 122 16.21 0.89 2.26
N SER A 123 17.50 1.10 1.98
CA SER A 123 18.52 1.54 2.94
C SER A 123 18.65 3.06 3.08
N GLY A 124 17.96 3.80 2.22
CA GLY A 124 17.87 5.25 2.25
C GLY A 124 17.25 5.79 0.98
N LEU A 125 17.22 7.12 0.89
CA LEU A 125 16.69 7.84 -0.27
C LEU A 125 17.81 8.68 -0.89
N SER A 126 17.95 8.63 -2.21
CA SER A 126 18.81 9.53 -2.98
C SER A 126 17.96 10.49 -3.79
N LEU A 127 18.32 11.77 -3.77
CA LEU A 127 17.69 12.80 -4.58
C LEU A 127 18.66 13.27 -5.65
N ALA A 128 18.27 13.14 -6.92
CA ALA A 128 18.99 13.71 -8.05
C ALA A 128 18.18 14.85 -8.66
N LEU A 129 18.83 15.98 -8.91
CA LEU A 129 18.22 17.13 -9.60
C LEU A 129 18.75 17.19 -11.02
N GLN A 130 17.86 17.17 -12.00
CA GLN A 130 18.21 17.27 -13.41
C GLN A 130 17.46 18.44 -14.04
N ALA A 131 18.21 19.40 -14.58
CA ALA A 131 17.63 20.46 -15.41
C ALA A 131 17.14 19.84 -16.73
N GLN A 132 15.94 20.23 -17.16
CA GLN A 132 15.36 19.72 -18.39
C GLN A 132 15.94 20.46 -19.60
N PRO A 133 16.60 19.77 -20.56
CA PRO A 133 17.23 20.44 -21.71
C PRO A 133 16.22 21.23 -22.57
N ALA A 134 14.99 20.72 -22.67
CA ALA A 134 13.92 21.37 -23.42
C ALA A 134 13.25 22.54 -22.68
N HIS A 135 13.45 22.65 -21.35
CA HIS A 135 12.75 23.62 -20.50
C HIS A 135 13.72 24.18 -19.44
N PRO A 136 14.42 25.29 -19.73
CA PRO A 136 15.55 25.78 -18.91
C PRO A 136 15.17 26.18 -17.49
N ASN A 137 13.90 26.47 -17.24
CA ASN A 137 13.36 26.82 -15.91
C ASN A 137 12.71 25.63 -15.18
N VAL A 138 12.81 24.42 -15.73
CA VAL A 138 12.23 23.21 -15.14
C VAL A 138 13.36 22.33 -14.60
N VAL A 139 13.28 22.03 -13.31
CA VAL A 139 14.17 21.10 -12.64
C VAL A 139 13.37 19.87 -12.24
N THR A 140 13.79 18.70 -12.70
CA THR A 140 13.21 17.42 -12.28
C THR A 140 13.97 16.91 -11.08
N ALA A 141 13.26 16.70 -9.98
CA ALA A 141 13.77 16.07 -8.78
C ALA A 141 13.39 14.58 -8.79
N ILE A 142 14.38 13.70 -8.91
CA ILE A 142 14.20 12.25 -8.92
C ILE A 142 14.60 11.71 -7.55
N ALA A 143 13.62 11.28 -6.76
CA ALA A 143 13.83 10.56 -5.52
C ALA A 143 13.84 9.05 -5.79
N GLN A 144 14.90 8.36 -5.36
CA GLN A 144 15.05 6.91 -5.54
C GLN A 144 15.38 6.24 -4.21
N GLY A 145 14.78 5.08 -3.95
CA GLY A 145 15.18 4.22 -2.84
C GLY A 145 16.49 3.52 -3.13
N MET A 146 17.42 3.53 -2.18
CA MET A 146 18.69 2.83 -2.31
C MET A 146 18.49 1.34 -1.95
N PRO A 147 18.77 0.40 -2.86
CA PRO A 147 18.41 -1.01 -2.68
C PRO A 147 19.43 -1.84 -1.89
N ALA A 148 20.56 -1.25 -1.49
CA ALA A 148 21.69 -1.98 -0.93
C ALA A 148 22.21 -1.35 0.38
N LEU A 149 22.58 -2.21 1.32
CA LEU A 149 23.30 -1.83 2.53
C LEU A 149 24.80 -1.74 2.21
N ARG A 150 25.46 -0.65 2.59
CA ARG A 150 26.85 -0.35 2.23
C ARG A 150 27.83 -0.43 3.40
N ALA A 151 27.32 -0.40 4.62
CA ALA A 151 28.15 -0.41 5.82
C ALA A 151 27.63 -1.45 6.83
N PRO A 152 28.53 -2.07 7.63
CA PRO A 152 28.10 -2.89 8.75
C PRO A 152 27.32 -2.04 9.76
N LYS A 153 26.34 -2.66 10.40
CA LYS A 153 25.36 -2.05 11.31
C LYS A 153 24.46 -0.99 10.66
N GLN A 154 24.45 -0.88 9.34
CA GLN A 154 23.47 -0.05 8.65
C GLN A 154 22.09 -0.73 8.71
N GLU A 155 21.08 0.02 9.12
CA GLU A 155 19.68 -0.39 9.13
C GLU A 155 18.99 0.02 7.82
N ALA A 156 18.07 -0.82 7.34
CA ALA A 156 17.21 -0.57 6.21
C ALA A 156 15.80 -1.10 6.49
N THR A 157 14.83 -0.56 5.77
CA THR A 157 13.45 -1.08 5.79
C THR A 157 13.19 -1.96 4.57
N LEU A 158 12.09 -2.71 4.59
CA LEU A 158 11.64 -3.55 3.49
C LEU A 158 10.29 -3.04 2.98
N SER A 159 10.22 -2.68 1.70
CA SER A 159 8.96 -2.47 0.99
C SER A 159 8.42 -3.82 0.53
N VAL A 160 7.24 -4.21 1.02
CA VAL A 160 6.65 -5.53 0.76
C VAL A 160 5.37 -5.40 -0.04
N TRP A 161 5.28 -6.15 -1.13
CA TRP A 161 4.15 -6.14 -2.05
C TRP A 161 3.51 -7.53 -2.12
N LEU A 162 2.19 -7.55 -2.12
CA LEU A 162 1.36 -8.73 -2.30
C LEU A 162 1.10 -8.94 -3.79
N SER A 163 1.40 -10.14 -4.29
CA SER A 163 0.94 -10.59 -5.60
C SER A 163 -0.27 -11.48 -5.45
N PHE A 164 -1.31 -11.21 -6.23
CA PHE A 164 -2.56 -11.96 -6.19
C PHE A 164 -2.71 -12.87 -7.42
N SER A 165 -3.59 -13.86 -7.32
CA SER A 165 -3.88 -14.82 -8.40
C SER A 165 -4.49 -14.19 -9.65
N ASP A 166 -5.13 -13.03 -9.51
CA ASP A 166 -5.63 -12.19 -10.62
C ASP A 166 -4.54 -11.32 -11.27
N ARG A 167 -3.27 -11.50 -10.87
CA ARG A 167 -2.08 -10.75 -11.33
C ARG A 167 -2.04 -9.30 -10.87
N THR A 168 -2.92 -8.89 -9.96
CA THR A 168 -2.82 -7.58 -9.32
C THR A 168 -1.69 -7.55 -8.29
N LEU A 169 -1.18 -6.35 -8.03
CA LEU A 169 -0.17 -6.08 -7.01
C LEU A 169 -0.69 -5.01 -6.06
N ALA A 170 -0.45 -5.19 -4.76
CA ALA A 170 -0.75 -4.17 -3.78
C ALA A 170 0.36 -4.06 -2.74
N PRO A 171 0.74 -2.84 -2.31
CA PRO A 171 1.62 -2.67 -1.16
C PRO A 171 0.97 -3.28 0.08
N LEU A 172 1.75 -3.99 0.90
CA LEU A 172 1.26 -4.56 2.15
C LEU A 172 0.80 -3.47 3.13
N GLU A 173 1.36 -2.27 3.02
CA GLU A 173 1.00 -1.08 3.78
C GLU A 173 -0.49 -0.73 3.63
N LEU A 174 -1.12 -1.05 2.49
CA LEU A 174 -2.56 -0.80 2.29
C LEU A 174 -3.43 -1.69 3.18
N TYR A 175 -2.96 -2.88 3.54
CA TYR A 175 -3.71 -3.83 4.39
C TYR A 175 -3.48 -3.57 5.88
N GLY A 176 -2.50 -2.73 6.22
CA GLY A 176 -2.10 -2.46 7.59
C GLY A 176 -1.24 -3.58 8.16
N TRP A 177 -0.15 -3.21 8.83
CA TRP A 177 0.79 -4.18 9.38
C TRP A 177 0.23 -4.93 10.60
N GLN A 178 -0.75 -4.37 11.32
CA GLN A 178 -1.37 -5.02 12.48
C GLN A 178 -2.33 -6.16 12.14
N ASP A 179 -2.92 -6.14 10.94
CA ASP A 179 -3.90 -7.15 10.49
C ASP A 179 -3.23 -8.30 9.73
N VAL A 180 -1.89 -8.28 9.69
CA VAL A 180 -1.08 -9.22 8.94
C VAL A 180 0.01 -9.84 9.81
N ALA A 181 0.07 -11.17 9.85
CA ALA A 181 1.15 -11.88 10.53
C ALA A 181 2.31 -12.14 9.55
N LEU A 182 3.14 -11.13 9.30
CA LEU A 182 4.35 -11.26 8.50
C LEU A 182 5.52 -11.79 9.36
N THR A 183 6.15 -12.86 8.90
CA THR A 183 7.40 -13.37 9.48
C THR A 183 8.55 -13.09 8.53
N LEU A 184 9.64 -12.53 9.05
CA LEU A 184 10.85 -12.22 8.31
C LEU A 184 12.02 -12.98 8.96
N THR A 185 12.70 -13.81 8.17
CA THR A 185 13.84 -14.61 8.61
C THR A 185 15.07 -14.33 7.76
N SER A 186 16.23 -14.23 8.41
CA SER A 186 17.52 -14.20 7.72
C SER A 186 18.03 -15.62 7.52
N LEU A 187 18.43 -15.94 6.29
CA LEU A 187 19.06 -17.20 5.91
C LEU A 187 20.55 -17.23 6.29
N ASP A 188 21.17 -16.07 6.45
CA ASP A 188 22.55 -15.93 6.91
C ASP A 188 22.68 -14.78 7.92
N PRO A 189 22.54 -15.08 9.23
CA PRO A 189 22.69 -14.10 10.29
C PRO A 189 24.08 -13.45 10.38
N SER A 190 25.10 -14.03 9.74
CA SER A 190 26.44 -13.43 9.68
C SER A 190 26.51 -12.28 8.66
N VAL A 191 25.60 -12.26 7.67
CA VAL A 191 25.49 -11.21 6.67
C VAL A 191 24.46 -10.16 7.07
N ALA A 192 23.28 -10.59 7.52
CA ALA A 192 22.22 -9.67 7.89
C ALA A 192 21.34 -10.22 9.01
N THR A 193 20.94 -9.35 9.93
CA THR A 193 19.91 -9.63 10.94
C THR A 193 18.62 -8.92 10.56
N VAL A 194 17.50 -9.46 11.01
CA VAL A 194 16.17 -8.96 10.67
C VAL A 194 15.30 -8.87 11.89
N GLY A 195 14.29 -8.00 11.81
CA GLY A 195 13.22 -7.98 12.78
C GLY A 195 11.98 -7.28 12.25
N VAL A 196 10.98 -7.24 13.11
CA VAL A 196 9.71 -6.58 12.86
C VAL A 196 9.47 -5.64 14.05
N SER A 197 9.21 -4.37 13.77
CA SER A 197 8.97 -3.37 14.82
C SER A 197 7.63 -3.62 15.52
N PRO A 198 7.35 -2.98 16.68
CA PRO A 198 6.02 -3.05 17.31
C PRO A 198 4.88 -2.55 16.42
N ALA A 199 5.19 -1.63 15.49
CA ALA A 199 4.26 -1.17 14.44
C ALA A 199 4.19 -2.14 13.25
N ALA A 200 4.72 -3.36 13.40
CA ALA A 200 4.80 -4.42 12.42
C ALA A 200 5.53 -4.07 11.11
N HIS A 201 6.41 -3.06 11.13
CA HIS A 201 7.25 -2.71 9.98
C HIS A 201 8.51 -3.59 9.96
N PRO A 202 8.79 -4.29 8.85
CA PRO A 202 9.98 -5.10 8.71
C PRO A 202 11.24 -4.23 8.53
N TRP A 203 12.31 -4.64 9.20
CA TRP A 203 13.62 -4.01 9.10
C TRP A 203 14.72 -5.06 8.96
N VAL A 204 15.85 -4.63 8.40
CA VAL A 204 17.06 -5.43 8.21
C VAL A 204 18.28 -4.62 8.61
N VAL A 205 19.24 -5.25 9.26
CA VAL A 205 20.54 -4.66 9.62
C VAL A 205 21.64 -5.47 8.96
N ALA A 206 22.57 -4.79 8.29
CA ALA A 206 23.77 -5.42 7.76
C ALA A 206 24.72 -5.80 8.89
N GLU A 207 25.15 -7.05 8.94
CA GLU A 207 26.13 -7.55 9.92
C GLU A 207 27.50 -7.76 9.29
N GLY A 208 27.52 -8.21 8.04
CA GLY A 208 28.75 -8.56 7.32
C GLY A 208 28.58 -8.50 5.80
N PRO A 209 29.66 -8.75 5.05
CA PRO A 209 29.62 -8.75 3.60
C PRO A 209 28.88 -9.98 3.07
N GLY A 210 27.94 -9.77 2.16
CA GLY A 210 27.25 -10.84 1.45
C GLY A 210 26.32 -10.28 0.37
N ARG A 211 25.80 -11.16 -0.49
CA ARG A 211 24.85 -10.80 -1.55
C ARG A 211 23.95 -11.98 -1.90
N GLY A 212 22.72 -11.69 -2.30
CA GLY A 212 21.78 -12.68 -2.82
C GLY A 212 20.44 -12.70 -2.10
N ALA A 213 19.63 -13.71 -2.37
CA ALA A 213 18.34 -13.93 -1.72
C ALA A 213 18.54 -14.46 -0.29
N LEU A 214 18.91 -13.57 0.63
CA LEU A 214 19.27 -13.91 2.01
C LEU A 214 18.11 -13.70 3.00
N LEU A 215 17.04 -13.06 2.56
CA LEU A 215 15.86 -12.78 3.39
C LEU A 215 14.69 -13.63 2.91
N GLN A 216 14.05 -14.32 3.84
CA GLN A 216 12.83 -15.08 3.58
C GLN A 216 11.66 -14.43 4.30
N LEU A 217 10.57 -14.22 3.56
CA LEU A 217 9.33 -13.64 4.04
C LEU A 217 8.23 -14.70 3.98
N SER A 218 7.42 -14.78 5.03
CA SER A 218 6.25 -15.65 5.10
C SER A 218 5.05 -14.88 5.63
N LEU A 219 3.99 -14.84 4.83
CA LEU A 219 2.71 -14.24 5.19
C LEU A 219 1.85 -15.31 5.84
N HIS A 220 1.34 -15.04 7.04
CA HIS A 220 0.45 -15.96 7.73
C HIS A 220 -0.90 -15.30 8.01
N PRO A 221 -1.95 -16.11 8.20
CA PRO A 221 -3.19 -15.61 8.77
C PRO A 221 -2.95 -15.03 10.17
N PRO A 222 -3.73 -14.02 10.59
CA PRO A 222 -3.73 -13.52 11.96
C PRO A 222 -3.89 -14.66 12.97
N ASP A 223 -3.33 -14.53 14.18
CA ASP A 223 -3.34 -15.59 15.18
C ASP A 223 -4.75 -16.08 15.54
N ALA A 224 -5.73 -15.17 15.57
CA ALA A 224 -7.15 -15.50 15.76
C ALA A 224 -7.71 -16.46 14.69
N CYS A 225 -7.08 -16.51 13.50
CA CYS A 225 -7.45 -17.37 12.38
C CYS A 225 -6.70 -18.70 12.33
N ARG A 226 -5.68 -18.87 13.16
CA ARG A 226 -4.86 -20.09 13.15
C ARG A 226 -5.60 -21.19 13.91
N ARG A 227 -6.05 -22.22 13.19
CA ARG A 227 -6.66 -23.41 13.82
C ARG A 227 -5.61 -24.13 14.67
N SER A 228 -5.91 -24.29 15.97
CA SER A 228 -5.01 -24.65 17.07
C SER A 228 -4.29 -26.01 17.01
N ARG A 229 -4.31 -26.75 15.89
CA ARG A 229 -3.74 -28.12 15.84
C ARG A 229 -2.64 -28.36 14.80
N HIS A 230 -2.37 -27.42 13.89
CA HIS A 230 -1.25 -27.55 12.95
C HIS A 230 -0.58 -26.19 12.73
N ARG A 231 0.74 -26.16 12.48
CA ARG A 231 1.44 -24.95 12.00
C ARG A 231 0.63 -24.40 10.83
N ALA A 232 0.03 -23.24 11.00
CA ALA A 232 -0.75 -22.63 9.94
C ALA A 232 0.16 -22.41 8.74
N ALA A 233 -0.15 -23.08 7.62
CA ALA A 233 0.59 -22.92 6.38
C ALA A 233 0.65 -21.43 6.02
N ALA A 234 1.80 -20.99 5.51
CA ALA A 234 1.93 -19.63 5.01
C ALA A 234 0.93 -19.43 3.86
N LEU A 235 0.24 -18.28 3.87
CA LEU A 235 -0.62 -17.84 2.77
C LEU A 235 0.21 -17.60 1.51
N ALA A 236 1.37 -16.99 1.69
CA ALA A 236 2.35 -16.75 0.64
C ALA A 236 3.74 -16.67 1.25
N THR A 237 4.74 -16.97 0.44
CA THR A 237 6.15 -16.81 0.79
C THR A 237 6.85 -15.99 -0.28
N GLY A 238 7.97 -15.38 0.08
CA GLY A 238 8.84 -14.70 -0.87
C GLY A 238 10.25 -14.60 -0.35
N THR A 239 11.15 -14.16 -1.22
CA THR A 239 12.54 -13.87 -0.85
C THR A 239 12.90 -12.45 -1.24
N ALA A 240 13.64 -11.75 -0.38
CA ALA A 240 14.23 -10.46 -0.72
C ALA A 240 15.74 -10.62 -0.93
N TRP A 241 16.23 -9.85 -1.90
CA TRP A 241 17.65 -9.75 -2.21
C TRP A 241 18.31 -8.68 -1.35
N LEU A 242 19.52 -8.98 -0.87
CA LEU A 242 20.46 -8.09 -0.21
C LEU A 242 21.71 -7.90 -1.07
#